data_AF-A0AB36S7W3-F1
#
_entry.id   AF-A0AB36S7W3-F1
#
_cell.length_a   1.000
_cell.length_b   1.000
_cell.length_c   1.000
_cell.angle_alpha   90.00
_cell.angle_beta   90.00
_cell.angle_gamma   90.00
#
_symmetry.space_group_name_H-M   'P 1'
#
loop_
_entity.id
_entity.type
_entity.pdbx_description
1 polymer ?
#
loop_
_entity_poly.entity_id
_entity_poly.type
_entity_poly.pdbx_seq_one_letter_code
_entity_poly.pdbx_strand_id
1 'polypeptide(L)'
;MSKKLLPFQDHFFETKDYSAVIEAKSAQVLGVYQSEFYHGTPAITKNCFGRGTAYYLAARTSHDFFKHFYGQLASELNLTEDAIAKPNPEVSIQGRTNAERDYYFIMNFSEQEQQLTLVRNVVDLETNQAVPLQLLLAPYEVRVVYVAKK
;
A
#
# COMPACT_ATOMS: atom_id res chain seq x y z
N MET A 1 30.01 -2.93 0.87
CA MET A 1 29.61 -2.45 -0.47
C MET A 1 28.89 -1.13 -0.28
N SER A 2 29.11 -0.13 -1.15
CA SER A 2 28.41 1.16 -1.07
C SER A 2 26.94 0.98 -1.49
N LYS A 3 26.01 1.67 -0.82
CA LYS A 3 24.59 1.65 -1.17
C LYS A 3 24.37 2.44 -2.47
N LYS A 4 23.57 1.88 -3.38
CA LYS A 4 23.17 2.53 -4.64
C LYS A 4 21.83 3.21 -4.44
N LEU A 5 21.82 4.54 -4.44
CA LEU A 5 20.62 5.34 -4.19
C LEU A 5 19.98 5.83 -5.49
N LEU A 6 18.67 5.71 -5.58
CA LEU A 6 17.83 6.19 -6.65
C LEU A 6 16.97 7.36 -6.15
N PRO A 7 17.19 8.58 -6.63
CA PRO A 7 16.32 9.70 -6.33
C PRO A 7 14.98 9.52 -7.02
N PHE A 8 13.92 9.80 -6.27
CA PHE A 8 12.56 9.90 -6.80
C PHE A 8 11.82 10.93 -5.97
N GLN A 9 11.46 12.05 -6.62
CA GLN A 9 10.92 13.25 -5.95
C GLN A 9 11.90 13.72 -4.85
N ASP A 10 11.40 14.02 -3.65
CA ASP A 10 12.20 14.53 -2.53
C ASP A 10 12.86 13.42 -1.68
N HIS A 11 12.93 12.18 -2.19
CA HIS A 11 13.44 11.02 -1.46
C HIS A 11 14.53 10.27 -2.24
N PHE A 12 15.36 9.51 -1.50
CA PHE A 12 16.38 8.62 -2.04
C PHE A 12 16.12 7.19 -1.59
N PHE A 13 16.03 6.27 -2.54
CA PHE A 13 15.68 4.87 -2.28
C PHE A 13 16.83 3.95 -2.63
N GLU A 14 17.08 2.95 -1.78
CA GLU A 14 18.11 1.95 -2.06
C GLU A 14 17.68 1.01 -3.19
N THR A 15 18.57 0.79 -4.14
CA THR A 15 18.43 -0.19 -5.23
C THR A 15 19.28 -1.43 -4.94
N LYS A 16 18.79 -2.61 -5.33
CA LYS A 16 19.44 -3.89 -5.08
C LYS A 16 19.13 -4.91 -6.18
N ASP A 17 19.95 -5.94 -6.27
CA ASP A 17 19.87 -7.12 -7.16
C ASP A 17 19.87 -6.83 -8.67
N TYR A 18 18.89 -6.09 -9.18
CA TYR A 18 18.64 -5.90 -10.62
C TYR A 18 18.50 -4.44 -11.00
N SER A 19 19.12 -4.06 -12.12
CA SER A 19 18.99 -2.76 -12.77
C SER A 19 19.02 -2.95 -14.27
N ALA A 20 18.01 -2.44 -14.97
CA ALA A 20 17.91 -2.48 -16.41
C ALA A 20 18.33 -1.12 -17.00
N VAL A 21 19.28 -1.15 -17.94
CA VAL A 21 19.62 0.04 -18.73
C VAL A 21 18.57 0.21 -19.81
N ILE A 22 17.86 1.33 -19.79
CA ILE A 22 16.73 1.60 -20.69
C ILE A 22 16.87 2.95 -21.37
N GLU A 23 16.18 3.11 -22.50
CA GLU A 23 16.01 4.37 -23.20
C GLU A 23 14.55 4.80 -23.13
N ALA A 24 14.29 6.05 -22.74
CA ALA A 24 12.96 6.62 -22.73
C ALA A 24 12.66 7.26 -24.10
N LYS A 25 11.71 6.69 -24.86
CA LYS A 25 11.29 7.22 -26.17
C LYS A 25 10.22 8.30 -26.04
N SER A 26 9.00 7.91 -25.69
CA SER A 26 7.87 8.81 -25.43
C SER A 26 7.61 9.03 -23.94
N ALA A 27 8.25 8.22 -23.09
CA ALA A 27 7.99 8.24 -21.66
C ALA A 27 8.70 9.41 -20.97
N GLN A 28 8.00 10.04 -20.04
CA GLN A 28 8.59 10.99 -19.09
C GLN A 28 9.52 10.22 -18.13
N VAL A 29 10.74 10.71 -17.96
CA VAL A 29 11.69 10.22 -16.96
C VAL A 29 11.34 10.85 -15.61
N LEU A 30 11.06 10.02 -14.61
CA LEU A 30 10.75 10.44 -13.23
C LEU A 30 11.91 10.24 -12.26
N GLY A 31 12.87 9.39 -12.60
CA GLY A 31 14.06 9.12 -11.79
C GLY A 31 15.18 8.53 -12.64
N VAL A 32 16.42 8.84 -12.28
CA VAL A 32 17.64 8.43 -13.00
C VAL A 32 18.63 7.79 -12.03
N TYR A 33 19.42 6.83 -12.51
CA TYR A 33 20.50 6.25 -11.70
C TYR A 33 21.58 7.28 -11.39
N GLN A 34 22.11 7.25 -10.16
CA GLN A 34 23.13 8.19 -9.66
C GLN A 34 24.52 7.59 -9.53
N SER A 35 24.73 6.36 -10.00
CA SER A 35 26.01 5.65 -9.84
C SER A 35 26.21 4.62 -10.94
N GLU A 36 27.43 4.07 -10.99
CA GLU A 36 27.85 3.00 -11.91
C GLU A 36 27.91 3.44 -13.38
N PHE A 37 28.16 2.48 -14.27
CA PHE A 37 28.32 2.74 -15.71
C PHE A 37 27.04 3.24 -16.42
N TYR A 38 25.88 3.10 -15.77
CA TYR A 38 24.58 3.59 -16.25
C TYR A 38 24.12 4.85 -15.50
N HIS A 39 25.04 5.56 -14.86
CA HIS A 39 24.77 6.88 -14.27
C HIS A 39 24.09 7.81 -15.30
N GLY A 40 23.01 8.47 -14.89
CA GLY A 40 22.24 9.39 -15.72
C GLY A 40 21.21 8.73 -16.65
N THR A 41 21.17 7.40 -16.75
CA THR A 41 20.13 6.72 -17.54
C THR A 41 18.82 6.63 -16.76
N PRO A 42 17.65 6.57 -17.44
CA PRO A 42 16.36 6.43 -16.79
C PRO A 42 16.26 5.18 -15.91
N ALA A 43 15.64 5.33 -14.74
CA ALA A 43 15.36 4.26 -13.80
C ALA A 43 13.87 4.13 -13.47
N ILE A 44 13.13 5.24 -13.54
CA ILE A 44 11.68 5.30 -13.32
C ILE A 44 11.09 6.11 -14.46
N THR A 45 10.11 5.55 -15.16
CA THR A 45 9.46 6.25 -16.28
C THR A 45 7.94 6.15 -16.20
N LYS A 46 7.27 7.15 -16.78
CA LYS A 46 5.82 7.25 -16.92
C LYS A 46 5.47 7.58 -18.36
N ASN A 47 4.56 6.82 -18.95
CA ASN A 47 4.08 7.05 -20.31
C ASN A 47 2.55 7.12 -20.31
N CYS A 48 1.99 8.26 -20.75
CA CYS A 48 0.56 8.39 -20.99
C CYS A 48 0.23 7.82 -22.37
N PHE A 49 -0.70 6.88 -22.45
CA PHE A 49 -1.10 6.26 -23.72
C PHE A 49 -2.61 6.06 -23.77
N GLY A 50 -3.27 6.67 -24.76
CA GLY A 50 -4.73 6.72 -24.82
C GLY A 50 -5.31 7.36 -23.55
N ARG A 51 -6.19 6.62 -22.86
CA ARG A 51 -6.78 7.03 -21.56
C ARG A 51 -6.03 6.48 -20.34
N GLY A 52 -4.93 5.76 -20.56
CA GLY A 52 -4.19 5.06 -19.51
C GLY A 52 -2.81 5.66 -19.27
N THR A 53 -2.17 5.18 -18.20
CA THR A 53 -0.78 5.49 -17.87
C THR A 53 -0.03 4.19 -17.61
N ALA A 54 1.15 4.04 -18.20
CA ALA A 54 2.08 2.94 -17.94
C ALA A 54 3.30 3.47 -17.19
N TYR A 55 3.65 2.81 -16.08
CA TYR A 55 4.87 3.09 -15.32
C TYR A 55 5.85 1.93 -15.50
N TYR A 56 7.15 2.25 -15.61
CA TYR A 56 8.20 1.24 -15.63
C TYR A 56 9.26 1.55 -14.58
N LEU A 57 9.53 0.57 -13.73
CA LEU A 57 10.54 0.60 -12.66
C LEU A 57 11.71 -0.28 -13.09
N ALA A 58 12.79 0.33 -13.56
CA ALA A 58 13.94 -0.37 -14.12
C ALA A 58 14.89 -0.94 -13.04
N ALA A 59 14.74 -0.53 -11.79
CA ALA A 59 15.52 -0.99 -10.66
C ALA A 59 14.64 -1.76 -9.67
N ARG A 60 15.19 -2.82 -9.06
CA ARG A 60 14.58 -3.37 -7.86
C ARG A 60 14.94 -2.48 -6.66
N THR A 61 13.92 -2.02 -5.97
CA THR A 61 13.99 -1.17 -4.77
C THR A 61 13.55 -1.95 -3.53
N SER A 62 13.24 -1.24 -2.45
CA SER A 62 12.72 -1.80 -1.20
C SER A 62 11.28 -1.33 -0.91
N HIS A 63 10.71 -1.84 0.19
CA HIS A 63 9.32 -1.60 0.57
C HIS A 63 8.97 -0.12 0.78
N ASP A 64 9.92 0.67 1.26
CA ASP A 64 9.82 2.12 1.40
C ASP A 64 9.49 2.83 0.07
N PHE A 65 10.20 2.48 -1.01
CA PHE A 65 9.90 2.99 -2.34
C PHE A 65 8.50 2.60 -2.78
N PHE A 66 8.12 1.33 -2.63
CA PHE A 66 6.80 0.86 -3.06
C PHE A 66 5.66 1.51 -2.28
N LYS A 67 5.84 1.70 -0.97
CA LYS A 67 4.87 2.40 -0.12
C LYS A 67 4.69 3.85 -0.57
N HIS A 68 5.78 4.55 -0.88
CA HIS A 68 5.74 5.93 -1.37
C HIS A 68 5.10 6.01 -2.77
N PHE A 69 5.61 5.23 -3.72
CA PHE A 69 5.20 5.23 -5.12
C PHE A 69 3.73 4.80 -5.30
N TYR A 70 3.34 3.65 -4.73
CA TYR A 70 1.96 3.18 -4.85
C TYR A 70 0.99 3.95 -3.95
N GLY A 71 1.45 4.48 -2.81
CA GLY A 71 0.62 5.35 -1.96
C GLY A 71 0.16 6.61 -2.71
N GLN A 72 1.08 7.26 -3.41
CA GLN A 72 0.74 8.40 -4.28
C GLN A 72 -0.21 7.98 -5.41
N LEU A 73 0.09 6.89 -6.13
CA LEU A 73 -0.77 6.43 -7.21
C LEU A 73 -2.18 6.07 -6.75
N ALA A 74 -2.31 5.42 -5.59
CA ALA A 74 -3.60 5.10 -5.01
C ALA A 74 -4.39 6.38 -4.69
N SER A 75 -3.73 7.42 -4.15
CA SER A 75 -4.35 8.72 -3.92
C SER A 75 -4.77 9.41 -5.23
N GLU A 76 -3.90 9.45 -6.24
CA GLU A 76 -4.18 10.08 -7.55
C GLU A 76 -5.36 9.41 -8.27
N LEU A 77 -5.46 8.08 -8.15
CA LEU A 77 -6.50 7.28 -8.77
C LEU A 77 -7.76 7.14 -7.90
N ASN A 78 -7.79 7.77 -6.72
CA ASN A 78 -8.87 7.66 -5.74
C ASN A 78 -9.21 6.19 -5.40
N LEU A 79 -8.18 5.35 -5.26
CA LEU A 79 -8.31 3.95 -4.82
C LEU A 79 -8.45 3.86 -3.28
N THR A 80 -9.01 4.89 -2.66
CA THR A 80 -9.20 4.91 -1.21
C THR A 80 -10.21 3.84 -0.82
N GLU A 81 -9.79 2.90 0.02
CA GLU A 81 -10.70 1.94 0.62
C GLU A 81 -11.66 2.65 1.57
N ASP A 82 -12.89 2.11 1.66
CA ASP A 82 -13.91 2.55 2.61
C ASP A 82 -13.54 2.05 4.02
N ALA A 83 -12.45 2.60 4.55
CA ALA A 83 -11.75 2.08 5.72
C ALA A 83 -12.66 2.05 6.96
N ILE A 84 -12.65 0.92 7.66
CA ILE A 84 -13.36 0.75 8.93
C ILE A 84 -12.47 1.01 10.15
N ALA A 85 -11.14 1.10 9.96
CA ALA A 85 -10.17 1.35 11.01
C ALA A 85 -8.96 2.16 10.52
N LYS A 86 -8.20 2.73 11.46
CA LYS A 86 -6.88 3.30 11.17
C LYS A 86 -5.90 2.18 10.77
N PRO A 87 -4.93 2.45 9.88
CA PRO A 87 -3.93 1.46 9.49
C PRO A 87 -3.14 0.95 10.70
N ASN A 88 -2.94 -0.37 10.76
CA ASN A 88 -2.01 -1.04 11.67
C ASN A 88 -1.21 -2.07 10.83
N PRO A 89 0.14 -2.04 10.83
CA PRO A 89 0.95 -2.93 10.01
C PRO A 89 0.81 -4.42 10.35
N GLU A 90 0.39 -4.75 11.57
CA GLU A 90 0.23 -6.13 12.06
C GLU A 90 -1.20 -6.67 11.87
N VAL A 91 -2.15 -5.80 11.51
CA VAL A 91 -3.57 -6.16 11.36
C VAL A 91 -4.01 -6.00 9.91
N SER A 92 -4.41 -7.10 9.27
CA SER A 92 -5.01 -7.07 7.94
C SER A 92 -6.52 -6.97 8.06
N ILE A 93 -7.12 -6.06 7.28
CA ILE A 93 -8.57 -5.91 7.17
C ILE A 93 -8.96 -6.22 5.73
N GLN A 94 -9.82 -7.21 5.53
CA GLN A 94 -10.29 -7.63 4.20
C GLN A 94 -11.81 -7.55 4.11
N GLY A 95 -12.32 -6.96 3.03
CA GLY A 95 -13.75 -6.74 2.81
C GLY A 95 -14.39 -7.79 1.90
N ARG A 96 -15.64 -8.17 2.18
CA ARG A 96 -16.53 -8.89 1.26
C ARG A 96 -17.89 -8.22 1.24
N THR A 97 -18.37 -7.88 0.05
CA THR A 97 -19.65 -7.21 -0.15
C THR A 97 -20.63 -8.13 -0.86
N ASN A 98 -21.89 -8.12 -0.41
CA ASN A 98 -23.01 -8.67 -1.16
C ASN A 98 -24.14 -7.62 -1.26
N ALA A 99 -25.28 -8.00 -1.84
CA ALA A 99 -26.42 -7.09 -2.00
C ALA A 99 -27.01 -6.57 -0.68
N GLU A 100 -26.76 -7.25 0.43
CA GLU A 100 -27.35 -6.90 1.73
C GLU A 100 -26.44 -6.01 2.57
N ARG A 101 -25.14 -6.31 2.62
CA ARG A 101 -24.17 -5.64 3.49
C ARG A 101 -22.71 -5.91 3.12
N ASP A 102 -21.85 -5.11 3.73
CA ASP A 102 -20.39 -5.28 3.74
C ASP A 102 -19.95 -6.00 5.01
N TYR A 103 -19.07 -6.98 4.84
CA TYR A 103 -18.41 -7.73 5.91
C TYR A 103 -16.93 -7.46 5.88
N TYR A 104 -16.30 -7.37 7.05
CA TYR A 104 -14.88 -7.14 7.20
C TYR A 104 -14.27 -8.18 8.14
N PHE A 105 -13.15 -8.76 7.71
CA PHE A 105 -12.35 -9.68 8.48
C PHE A 105 -11.16 -8.91 9.04
N ILE A 106 -11.17 -8.64 10.34
CA ILE A 106 -10.08 -7.97 11.06
C ILE A 106 -9.20 -9.05 11.66
N MET A 107 -7.98 -9.20 11.13
CA MET A 107 -7.09 -10.33 11.43
C MET A 107 -5.76 -9.82 11.99
N ASN A 108 -5.46 -10.15 13.25
CA ASN A 108 -4.14 -9.91 13.83
C ASN A 108 -3.17 -10.99 13.33
N PHE A 109 -2.16 -10.62 12.54
CA PHE A 109 -1.15 -11.57 12.04
C PHE A 109 0.11 -11.62 12.91
N SER A 110 0.10 -10.98 14.08
CA SER A 110 1.21 -10.97 15.03
C SER A 110 1.00 -11.90 16.22
N GLU A 111 2.11 -12.23 16.88
CA GLU A 111 2.17 -12.97 18.15
C GLU A 111 1.87 -12.09 19.37
N GLN A 112 1.50 -10.83 19.16
CA GLN A 112 1.27 -9.85 20.20
C GLN A 112 -0.17 -9.36 20.18
N GLU A 113 -0.65 -8.87 21.33
CA GLU A 113 -1.91 -8.15 21.38
C GLU A 113 -1.81 -6.87 20.55
N GLN A 114 -2.82 -6.62 19.71
CA GLN A 114 -2.90 -5.44 18.87
C GLN A 114 -4.09 -4.59 19.28
N GLN A 115 -3.85 -3.29 19.46
CA GLN A 115 -4.90 -2.30 19.61
C GLN A 115 -5.22 -1.68 18.25
N LEU A 116 -6.49 -1.74 17.87
CA LEU A 116 -7.01 -1.17 16.63
C LEU A 116 -8.04 -0.08 16.94
N THR A 117 -7.89 1.08 16.30
CA THR A 117 -8.89 2.16 16.36
C THR A 117 -9.83 2.06 15.16
N LEU A 118 -11.08 1.69 15.40
CA LEU A 118 -12.14 1.74 14.39
C LEU A 118 -12.53 3.19 14.11
N VAL A 119 -12.84 3.50 12.85
CA VAL A 119 -13.34 4.81 12.39
C VAL A 119 -14.79 4.75 11.92
N ARG A 120 -15.40 3.55 11.99
CA ARG A 120 -16.82 3.30 11.70
C ARG A 120 -17.42 2.45 12.81
N ASN A 121 -18.70 2.67 13.11
CA ASN A 121 -19.45 1.78 13.99
C ASN A 121 -19.73 0.47 13.25
N VAL A 122 -19.33 -0.64 13.86
CA VAL A 122 -19.51 -1.98 13.30
C VAL A 122 -20.13 -2.90 14.36
N VAL A 123 -20.75 -3.97 13.89
CA VAL A 123 -21.36 -5.00 14.73
C VAL A 123 -20.57 -6.29 14.51
N ASP A 124 -20.23 -6.92 15.62
CA ASP A 124 -19.58 -8.23 15.64
C ASP A 124 -20.56 -9.29 15.12
N LEU A 125 -20.13 -10.08 14.12
CA LEU A 125 -21.00 -11.03 13.44
C LEU A 125 -21.43 -12.19 14.35
N GLU A 126 -20.58 -12.61 15.29
CA GLU A 126 -20.84 -13.78 16.14
C GLU A 126 -21.72 -13.43 17.34
N THR A 127 -21.42 -12.30 17.99
CA THR A 127 -22.13 -11.86 19.20
C THR A 127 -23.33 -10.95 18.89
N ASN A 128 -23.38 -10.39 17.68
CA ASN A 128 -24.37 -9.40 17.26
C ASN A 128 -24.38 -8.13 18.14
N GLN A 129 -23.24 -7.81 18.76
CA GLN A 129 -23.05 -6.63 19.61
C GLN A 129 -22.22 -5.57 18.90
N ALA A 130 -22.46 -4.30 19.25
CA ALA A 130 -21.63 -3.20 18.76
C ALA A 130 -20.20 -3.34 19.28
N VAL A 131 -19.22 -3.18 18.37
CA VAL A 131 -17.80 -3.22 18.73
C VAL A 131 -17.35 -1.83 19.19
N PRO A 132 -16.69 -1.71 20.36
CA PRO A 132 -16.10 -0.44 20.79
C PRO A 132 -15.11 0.09 19.75
N LEU A 133 -15.00 1.43 19.64
CA LEU A 133 -14.05 2.05 18.69
C LEU A 133 -12.58 1.72 18.98
N GLN A 134 -12.27 1.30 20.19
CA GLN A 134 -10.98 0.72 20.56
C GLN A 134 -11.18 -0.80 20.69
N LEU A 135 -10.66 -1.53 19.71
CA LEU A 135 -10.71 -2.99 19.66
C LEU A 135 -9.34 -3.54 20.05
N LEU A 136 -9.30 -4.37 21.08
CA LEU A 136 -8.14 -5.19 21.40
C LEU A 136 -8.30 -6.54 20.72
N LEU A 137 -7.24 -7.00 20.06
CA LEU A 137 -7.14 -8.31 19.42
C LEU A 137 -6.01 -9.09 20.08
N ALA A 138 -6.33 -10.26 20.63
CA ALA A 138 -5.33 -11.21 21.11
C ALA A 138 -4.42 -11.69 19.96
N PRO A 139 -3.25 -12.28 20.26
CA PRO A 139 -2.41 -12.91 19.24
C PRO A 139 -3.22 -13.84 18.33
N TYR A 140 -3.11 -13.63 17.02
CA TYR A 140 -3.84 -14.40 16.00
C TYR A 140 -5.38 -14.34 16.06
N GLU A 141 -5.96 -13.42 16.86
CA GLU A 141 -7.41 -13.23 16.89
C GLU A 141 -7.93 -12.70 15.55
N VAL A 142 -9.06 -13.26 15.14
CA VAL A 142 -9.84 -12.79 13.99
C VAL A 142 -11.19 -12.34 14.49
N ARG A 143 -11.61 -11.15 14.08
CA ARG A 143 -12.96 -10.64 14.32
C ARG A 143 -13.64 -10.37 12.99
N VAL A 144 -14.82 -10.96 12.81
CA VAL A 144 -15.66 -10.73 11.64
C VAL A 144 -16.74 -9.73 12.03
N VAL A 145 -16.80 -8.61 11.33
CA VAL A 145 -17.72 -7.52 11.62
C VAL A 145 -18.49 -7.11 10.37
N TYR A 146 -19.63 -6.46 10.55
CA TYR A 146 -20.38 -5.83 9.47
C TYR A 146 -20.79 -4.40 9.86
N VAL A 147 -20.98 -3.53 8.87
CA VAL A 147 -21.45 -2.16 9.13
C VAL A 147 -22.95 -2.19 9.36
N ALA A 148 -23.42 -1.66 10.49
CA ALA A 148 -24.85 -1.52 10.75
C ALA A 148 -25.49 -0.57 9.73
N LYS A 149 -26.69 -0.93 9.22
CA LYS A 149 -27.48 0.00 8.42
C LYS A 149 -27.92 1.18 9.31
N LYS A 150 -27.86 2.39 8.74
CA LYS A 150 -28.47 3.58 9.35
C LYS A 150 -29.97 3.40 9.54
#